data_AF-A0A537K5A5-F1
#
_entry.id   AF-A0A537K5A5-F1
#
_cell.length_a   1.000
_cell.length_b   1.000
_cell.length_c   1.000
_cell.angle_alpha   90.00
_cell.angle_beta   90.00
_cell.angle_gamma   90.00
#
_symmetry.space_group_name_H-M   'P 1'
#
loop_
_entity.id
_entity.type
_entity.pdbx_description
1 polymer ?
#
loop_
_entity_poly.entity_id
_entity_poly.type
_entity_poly.pdbx_seq_one_letter_code
_entity_poly.pdbx_strand_id
1 'polypeptide(L)'
;MRWLPDGSGFLYSTVDLFREAANIFRYDLRTKQTTQLSKLKGEFARKFCISPSGKWLVYERAKTNDEDKDVDLWIMKMDGSGEKLLVKNGSSPSWSR
;
A
#
# COMPACT_ATOMS: atom_id res chain seq x y z
N MET A 1 5.18 -4.59 -6.15
CA MET A 1 6.40 -3.99 -5.59
C MET A 1 6.69 -2.65 -6.26
N ARG A 2 7.17 -1.64 -5.52
CA ARG A 2 7.56 -0.31 -6.04
C ARG A 2 8.80 0.20 -5.29
N TRP A 3 9.77 0.76 -6.00
CA TRP A 3 10.92 1.43 -5.39
C TRP A 3 10.51 2.75 -4.74
N LEU A 4 11.14 3.08 -3.61
CA LEU A 4 11.08 4.42 -3.03
C LEU A 4 11.75 5.41 -4.01
N PRO A 5 11.25 6.65 -4.14
CA PRO A 5 11.82 7.63 -5.06
C PRO A 5 13.31 7.94 -4.83
N ASP A 6 13.77 7.83 -3.58
CA ASP A 6 15.16 8.05 -3.17
C ASP A 6 16.06 6.82 -3.31
N GLY A 7 15.52 5.68 -3.76
CA GLY A 7 16.27 4.43 -3.91
C GLY A 7 16.67 3.76 -2.58
N SER A 8 16.24 4.26 -1.42
CA SER A 8 16.62 3.72 -0.11
C SER A 8 16.03 2.33 0.20
N GLY A 9 15.06 1.89 -0.62
CA GLY A 9 14.30 0.68 -0.39
C GLY A 9 13.09 0.56 -1.30
N PHE A 10 12.21 -0.38 -0.98
CA PHE A 10 11.02 -0.63 -1.78
C PHE A 10 9.83 -1.01 -0.91
N LEU A 11 8.64 -0.79 -1.46
CA LEU A 11 7.37 -1.23 -0.91
C LEU A 11 6.90 -2.48 -1.64
N TYR A 12 6.30 -3.40 -0.90
CA TYR A 12 5.65 -4.59 -1.44
C TYR A 12 4.38 -4.87 -0.65
N SER A 13 3.40 -5.48 -1.32
CA SER A 13 2.21 -6.03 -0.66
C SER A 13 2.38 -7.54 -0.59
N THR A 14 2.02 -8.13 0.55
CA THR A 14 1.96 -9.57 0.72
C THR A 14 0.76 -9.95 1.56
N VAL A 15 0.24 -11.15 1.31
CA VAL A 15 -0.77 -11.79 2.14
C VAL A 15 -0.15 -12.35 3.42
N ASP A 16 -0.96 -12.45 4.48
CA ASP A 16 -0.61 -13.22 5.67
C ASP A 16 -0.60 -14.74 5.40
N LEU A 17 -0.23 -15.53 6.42
CA LEU A 17 -0.11 -16.99 6.32
C LEU A 17 -1.42 -17.67 5.90
N PHE A 18 -2.57 -17.13 6.34
CA PHE A 18 -3.90 -17.69 6.07
C PHE A 18 -4.57 -17.07 4.83
N ARG A 19 -3.91 -16.10 4.20
CA ARG A 19 -4.40 -15.31 3.06
C ARG A 19 -5.68 -14.54 3.36
N GLU A 20 -5.86 -14.12 4.61
CA GLU A 20 -7.06 -13.40 5.07
C GLU A 20 -6.94 -11.88 4.89
N ALA A 21 -5.72 -11.36 4.94
CA ALA A 21 -5.42 -9.96 4.63
C ALA A 21 -4.16 -9.82 3.79
N ALA A 22 -4.13 -8.78 2.95
CA ALA A 22 -2.90 -8.32 2.30
C ALA A 22 -2.49 -6.95 2.85
N ASN A 23 -1.23 -6.82 3.23
CA ASN A 23 -0.69 -5.61 3.83
C ASN A 23 0.54 -5.10 3.08
N ILE A 24 0.76 -3.79 3.15
CA ILE A 24 1.89 -3.12 2.54
C ILE A 24 3.02 -3.00 3.56
N PHE A 25 4.20 -3.43 3.13
CA PHE A 25 5.44 -3.39 3.88
C PHE A 25 6.47 -2.55 3.13
N ARG A 26 7.34 -1.89 3.90
CA ARG A 26 8.54 -1.22 3.42
C ARG A 26 9.76 -2.04 3.82
N TYR A 27 10.64 -2.28 2.86
CA TYR A 27 11.97 -2.81 3.10
C TYR A 27 13.00 -1.69 2.95
N ASP A 28 13.89 -1.55 3.93
CA ASP A 28 15.00 -0.59 3.91
C ASP A 28 16.30 -1.32 3.57
N LEU A 29 16.99 -0.91 2.50
CA LEU A 29 18.20 -1.60 2.02
C LEU A 29 19.40 -1.42 2.95
N ARG A 30 19.50 -0.27 3.62
CA ARG A 30 20.66 0.07 4.45
C ARG A 30 20.65 -0.73 5.75
N THR A 31 19.50 -0.76 6.41
CA THR A 31 19.30 -1.42 7.71
C THR A 31 18.87 -2.88 7.57
N LYS A 32 18.42 -3.29 6.38
CA LYS A 32 17.80 -4.60 6.09
C LYS A 32 16.53 -4.87 6.91
N GLN A 33 15.90 -3.81 7.41
CA GLN A 33 14.69 -3.93 8.22
C GLN A 33 13.43 -3.85 7.35
N THR A 34 12.41 -4.60 7.78
CA THR A 34 11.06 -4.53 7.21
C THR A 34 10.14 -3.84 8.22
N THR A 35 9.37 -2.87 7.74
CA THR A 35 8.33 -2.19 8.52
C THR A 35 6.98 -2.36 7.85
N GLN A 36 5.98 -2.80 8.62
CA GLN A 36 4.60 -2.88 8.16
C GLN A 36 3.96 -1.48 8.18
N LEU A 37 3.42 -1.04 7.04
CA LEU A 37 2.78 0.28 6.92
C LEU A 37 1.27 0.22 7.13
N SER A 38 0.58 -0.75 6.51
CA SER A 38 -0.86 -0.95 6.68
C SER A 38 -1.15 -2.07 7.69
N LYS A 39 -2.26 -1.98 8.42
CA LYS A 39 -2.67 -2.98 9.43
C LYS A 39 -4.10 -3.46 9.18
N LEU A 40 -4.37 -3.91 7.95
CA LEU A 40 -5.65 -4.41 7.50
C LEU A 40 -5.96 -5.79 8.09
N LYS A 41 -7.26 -6.06 8.33
CA LYS A 41 -7.78 -7.33 8.86
C LYS A 41 -8.97 -7.75 7.99
N GLY A 42 -8.89 -8.93 7.36
CA GLY A 42 -9.93 -9.40 6.43
C GLY A 42 -10.04 -8.56 5.15
N GLU A 43 -9.02 -7.75 4.85
CA GLU A 43 -9.02 -6.81 3.73
C GLU A 43 -7.65 -6.81 3.05
N PHE A 44 -7.64 -6.39 1.79
CA PHE A 44 -6.51 -6.58 0.91
C PHE A 44 -6.03 -5.23 0.35
N ALA A 45 -4.80 -4.88 0.70
CA ALA A 45 -4.06 -3.80 0.05
C ALA A 45 -3.45 -4.31 -1.27
N ARG A 46 -4.02 -3.93 -2.41
CA ARG A 46 -3.66 -4.48 -3.72
C ARG A 46 -2.67 -3.60 -4.48
N LYS A 47 -3.12 -2.91 -5.54
CA LYS A 47 -2.27 -1.97 -6.28
C LYS A 47 -2.01 -0.76 -5.40
N PHE A 48 -0.81 -0.20 -5.52
CA PHE A 48 -0.42 0.98 -4.78
C PHE A 48 0.60 1.81 -5.56
N CYS A 49 0.66 3.09 -5.20
CA CYS A 49 1.56 4.06 -5.81
C CYS A 49 2.06 5.07 -4.77
N ILE A 50 3.35 5.40 -4.87
CA ILE A 50 4.05 6.32 -3.97
C ILE A 50 4.05 7.70 -4.62
N SER A 51 3.73 8.74 -3.86
CA SER A 51 3.84 10.12 -4.35
C SER A 51 5.27 10.47 -4.76
N PRO A 52 5.50 11.38 -5.72
CA PRO A 52 6.84 11.79 -6.13
C PRO A 52 7.69 12.32 -4.96
N SER A 53 7.04 13.01 -4.03
CA SER A 53 7.68 13.52 -2.79
C SER A 53 8.12 12.42 -1.81
N GLY A 54 7.69 11.17 -2.00
CA GLY A 54 7.95 10.07 -1.06
C GLY A 54 7.27 10.23 0.30
N LYS A 55 6.28 11.13 0.45
CA LYS A 55 5.58 11.38 1.73
C LYS A 55 4.27 10.62 1.87
N TRP A 56 3.61 10.35 0.73
CA TRP A 56 2.29 9.73 0.67
C TRP A 56 2.31 8.43 -0.13
N LEU A 57 1.43 7.52 0.28
CA LEU A 57 1.11 6.27 -0.39
C LEU A 57 -0.39 6.22 -0.63
N VAL A 58 -0.79 5.97 -1.88
CA VAL A 58 -2.17 5.66 -2.25
C VAL A 58 -2.25 4.19 -2.59
N TYR A 59 -3.26 3.49 -2.11
CA TYR A 59 -3.44 2.07 -2.35
C TYR A 59 -4.91 1.69 -2.48
N GLU A 60 -5.18 0.60 -3.20
CA GLU A 60 -6.49 -0.03 -3.27
C GLU A 60 -6.75 -0.86 -2.02
N ARG A 61 -7.86 -0.61 -1.33
CA ARG A 61 -8.36 -1.43 -0.22
C ARG A 61 -9.58 -2.20 -0.69
N ALA A 62 -9.50 -3.53 -0.64
CA ALA A 62 -10.56 -4.43 -1.06
C ALA A 62 -11.05 -5.31 0.10
N LYS A 63 -12.35 -5.65 0.12
CA LYS A 63 -12.92 -6.60 1.10
C LYS A 63 -12.67 -8.07 0.78
N THR A 64 -12.28 -8.38 -0.45
CA THR A 64 -11.94 -9.74 -0.88
C THR A 64 -10.62 -9.73 -1.62
N ASN A 65 -10.12 -10.89 -2.05
CA ASN A 65 -8.92 -10.99 -2.88
C ASN A 65 -9.23 -11.04 -4.41
N ASP A 66 -10.49 -10.91 -4.82
CA ASP A 66 -10.89 -10.96 -6.24
C ASP A 66 -10.64 -9.63 -6.95
N GLU A 67 -9.77 -9.64 -7.97
CA GLU A 67 -9.31 -8.41 -8.65
C GLU A 67 -10.45 -7.53 -9.19
N ASP A 68 -11.58 -8.11 -9.57
CA ASP A 68 -12.71 -7.42 -10.22
C ASP A 68 -13.76 -6.78 -9.27
N LYS A 69 -13.57 -6.88 -7.95
CA LYS A 69 -14.57 -6.40 -6.97
C LYS A 69 -14.34 -4.96 -6.51
N ASP A 70 -15.38 -4.39 -5.89
CA ASP A 70 -15.41 -3.05 -5.28
C ASP A 70 -14.15 -2.77 -4.45
N VAL A 71 -13.35 -1.82 -4.95
CA VAL A 71 -12.17 -1.29 -4.27
C VAL A 71 -12.33 0.20 -4.03
N ASP A 72 -11.84 0.63 -2.88
CA ASP A 72 -11.69 2.04 -2.55
C ASP A 72 -10.22 2.44 -2.64
N LEU A 73 -9.96 3.68 -3.02
CA LEU A 73 -8.63 4.26 -2.87
C LEU A 73 -8.50 4.85 -1.48
N TRP A 74 -7.46 4.42 -0.78
CA TRP A 74 -7.05 4.93 0.51
C TRP A 74 -5.70 5.60 0.40
N ILE A 75 -5.47 6.60 1.24
CA ILE A 75 -4.22 7.33 1.32
C ILE A 75 -3.69 7.30 2.75
N MET A 76 -2.38 7.14 2.90
CA MET A 76 -1.69 7.26 4.18
C MET A 76 -0.31 7.88 4.01
N LYS A 77 0.30 8.31 5.11
CA LYS A 77 1.70 8.74 5.13
C LYS A 77 2.63 7.53 5.05
N MET A 78 3.88 7.77 4.63
CA MET A 78 4.91 6.73 4.50
C MET A 78 5.44 6.16 5.82
N ASP A 79 4.98 6.67 6.95
CA ASP A 79 5.16 6.09 8.30
C ASP A 79 3.98 5.19 8.74
N GLY A 80 2.96 5.03 7.89
CA GLY A 80 1.75 4.25 8.16
C GLY A 80 0.66 5.02 8.93
N SER A 81 0.89 6.30 9.27
CA SER A 81 -0.09 7.12 9.98
C SER A 81 -1.01 7.90 9.05
N GLY A 82 -2.10 8.43 9.61
CA GLY A 82 -3.02 9.32 8.89
C GLY A 82 -3.76 8.64 7.73
N GLU A 83 -3.99 7.33 7.84
CA GLU A 83 -4.81 6.58 6.91
C GLU A 83 -6.23 7.18 6.82
N LYS A 84 -6.69 7.41 5.60
CA LYS A 84 -8.06 7.83 5.31
C LYS A 84 -8.51 7.40 3.92
N LEU A 85 -9.82 7.29 3.77
CA LEU A 85 -10.46 7.14 2.46
C LEU A 85 -10.14 8.35 1.58
N LEU A 86 -9.68 8.10 0.35
CA LEU A 86 -9.40 9.12 -0.65
C LEU A 86 -10.53 9.21 -1.68
N VAL A 87 -10.89 8.08 -2.29
CA VAL A 87 -11.96 7.97 -3.30
C VAL A 87 -12.70 6.65 -3.10
N LYS A 88 -14.03 6.69 -3.11
CA LYS A 88 -14.86 5.47 -3.14
C LYS A 88 -14.91 4.87 -4.54
N ASN A 89 -14.96 3.54 -4.65
CA ASN A 89 -15.07 2.83 -5.93
C ASN A 89 -14.00 3.28 -6.95
N GLY A 90 -12.79 3.52 -6.45
CA GLY A 90 -11.65 3.97 -7.24
C GLY A 90 -10.57 2.89 -7.29
N SER A 91 -9.95 2.72 -8.45
CA SER A 91 -8.90 1.72 -8.67
C SER A 91 -7.72 2.29 -9.44
N SER A 92 -6.66 1.49 -9.56
CA SER A 92 -5.45 1.75 -10.33
C SER A 92 -4.81 3.10 -9.97
N PRO A 93 -4.44 3.31 -8.69
CA PRO A 93 -3.90 4.58 -8.25
C PRO A 93 -2.59 4.91 -8.97
N SER A 94 -2.49 6.16 -9.42
CA SER A 94 -1.33 6.69 -10.11
C SER A 94 -1.07 8.11 -9.64
N TRP A 95 0.21 8.44 -9.48
CA TRP A 95 0.65 9.83 -9.38
C TRP A 95 1.25 10.22 -10.72
N SER A 96 0.92 11.42 -11.21
CA SER A 96 1.65 12.01 -12.33
C SER A 96 3.11 12.20 -11.91
N ARG A 97 4.02 11.88 -12.83
CA ARG A 97 5.45 12.12 -12.68
C ARG A 97 5.81 13.50 -13.21
#